data_AF-A0A7Y2P2R4-F1
#
_entry.id   AF-A0A7Y2P2R4-F1
#
_cell.length_a   1.000
_cell.length_b   1.000
_cell.length_c   1.000
_cell.angle_alpha   90.00
_cell.angle_beta   90.00
_cell.angle_gamma   90.00
#
_symmetry.space_group_name_H-M   'P 1'
#
loop_
_entity.id
_entity.type
_entity.pdbx_description
1 polymer ?
#
loop_
_entity_poly.entity_id
_entity_poly.type
_entity_poly.pdbx_seq_one_letter_code
_entity_poly.pdbx_strand_id
1 'polypeptide(L)'
;KEQLETGWIVPWMGNTYSGSSPTALAAVLDVAEPGDKIFMVSFGSGAGSDGFIFEVTDKIKDVQDRAVKLRDMLDNNKIYLDYGEYAKFREKIILNE
;
A
#
# COMPACT_ATOMS: atom_id res chain seq x y z
N LYS A 1 -18.43 -2.52 1.83
CA LYS A 1 -17.37 -1.59 2.28
C LYS A 1 -16.32 -2.35 3.08
N GLU A 2 -16.75 -3.12 4.07
CA GLU A 2 -15.95 -4.05 4.87
C GLU A 2 -14.83 -4.78 4.10
N GLN A 3 -15.15 -5.43 2.97
CA GLN A 3 -14.16 -6.14 2.14
C GLN A 3 -13.02 -5.27 1.58
N LEU A 4 -13.21 -3.95 1.49
CA LEU A 4 -12.20 -3.00 0.98
C LEU A 4 -11.37 -2.37 2.10
N GLU A 5 -11.88 -2.37 3.35
CA GLU A 5 -11.34 -1.53 4.43
C GLU A 5 -9.88 -1.85 4.74
N THR A 6 -9.53 -3.13 4.80
CA THR A 6 -8.15 -3.59 5.03
C THR A 6 -7.18 -3.11 3.94
N GLY A 7 -7.58 -3.22 2.67
CA GLY A 7 -6.76 -2.80 1.52
C GLY A 7 -6.80 -1.29 1.26
N TRP A 8 -7.71 -0.53 1.89
CA TRP A 8 -7.92 0.89 1.63
C TRP A 8 -6.94 1.79 2.40
N ILE A 9 -5.64 1.63 2.12
CA ILE A 9 -4.54 2.32 2.82
C ILE A 9 -4.20 3.72 2.27
N VAL A 10 -4.75 4.08 1.10
CA VAL A 10 -4.48 5.36 0.41
C VAL A 10 -4.70 6.60 1.30
N PRO A 11 -5.69 6.67 2.20
CA PRO A 11 -5.86 7.83 3.08
C PRO A 11 -4.67 8.14 4.00
N TRP A 12 -3.78 7.17 4.23
CA TRP A 12 -2.58 7.34 5.07
C TRP A 12 -1.29 7.45 4.26
N MET A 13 -1.20 6.73 3.14
CA MET A 13 0.01 6.61 2.34
C MET A 13 0.06 7.57 1.13
N GLY A 14 -1.10 8.00 0.64
CA GLY A 14 -1.23 8.68 -0.65
C GLY A 14 -1.16 7.71 -1.84
N ASN A 15 -1.10 8.26 -3.06
CA ASN A 15 -1.05 7.48 -4.29
C ASN A 15 0.40 7.15 -4.67
N THR A 16 0.77 5.87 -4.53
CA THR A 16 2.09 5.33 -4.92
C THR A 16 2.15 4.80 -6.35
N TYR A 17 1.20 5.20 -7.21
CA TYR A 17 1.12 4.79 -8.61
C TYR A 17 1.09 3.26 -8.73
N SER A 18 2.06 2.67 -9.44
CA SER A 18 2.18 1.22 -9.60
C SER A 18 2.36 0.46 -8.28
N GLY A 19 2.81 1.15 -7.21
CA GLY A 19 2.91 0.58 -5.87
C GLY A 19 1.57 0.49 -5.13
N SER A 20 0.50 1.12 -5.61
CA SER A 20 -0.77 1.22 -4.87
C SER A 20 -1.48 -0.12 -4.73
N SER A 21 -1.56 -0.93 -5.79
CA SER A 21 -2.18 -2.26 -5.70
C SER A 21 -1.33 -3.28 -4.92
N PRO A 22 0.01 -3.38 -5.11
CA PRO A 22 0.83 -4.27 -4.30
C PRO A 22 0.81 -3.96 -2.80
N THR A 23 0.83 -2.69 -2.41
CA THR A 23 0.79 -2.30 -0.99
C THR A 23 -0.58 -2.60 -0.38
N ALA A 24 -1.68 -2.36 -1.09
CA ALA A 24 -3.01 -2.78 -0.65
C ALA A 24 -3.09 -4.31 -0.47
N LEU A 25 -2.53 -5.09 -1.39
CA LEU A 25 -2.45 -6.54 -1.28
C LEU A 25 -1.62 -6.99 -0.07
N ALA A 26 -0.48 -6.33 0.20
CA ALA A 26 0.32 -6.60 1.39
C ALA A 26 -0.49 -6.38 2.69
N ALA A 27 -1.25 -5.27 2.77
CA ALA A 27 -2.13 -4.99 3.92
C ALA A 27 -3.16 -6.11 4.15
N VAL A 28 -3.73 -6.64 3.06
CA VAL A 28 -4.69 -7.75 3.13
C VAL A 28 -3.99 -9.03 3.58
N LEU A 29 -2.82 -9.35 3.02
CA LEU A 29 -2.05 -10.54 3.38
C LEU A 29 -1.54 -10.52 4.83
N ASP A 30 -1.31 -9.35 5.43
CA ASP A 30 -0.88 -9.21 6.83
C ASP A 30 -1.92 -9.70 7.86
N VAL A 31 -3.19 -9.80 7.45
CA VAL A 31 -4.31 -10.23 8.32
C VAL A 31 -5.14 -11.38 7.74
N ALA A 32 -4.76 -11.88 6.55
CA ALA A 32 -5.51 -12.94 5.89
C ALA A 32 -5.34 -14.30 6.60
N GLU A 33 -6.35 -15.14 6.45
CA GLU A 33 -6.42 -16.50 6.98
C GLU A 33 -6.37 -17.53 5.84
N PRO A 34 -5.86 -18.76 6.09
CA PRO A 34 -5.91 -19.84 5.11
C PRO A 34 -7.32 -20.08 4.57
N GLY A 35 -7.44 -20.23 3.26
CA GLY A 35 -8.70 -20.38 2.54
C GLY A 35 -9.34 -19.06 2.09
N ASP A 36 -8.87 -17.90 2.58
CA ASP A 36 -9.38 -16.61 2.12
C ASP A 36 -9.16 -16.42 0.61
N LYS A 37 -10.13 -15.78 -0.04
CA LYS A 37 -10.08 -15.41 -1.46
C LYS A 37 -9.91 -13.91 -1.58
N ILE A 38 -8.89 -13.48 -2.31
CA ILE A 38 -8.58 -12.06 -2.52
C ILE A 38 -8.72 -11.74 -4.00
N PHE A 39 -9.58 -10.78 -4.34
CA PHE A 39 -9.68 -10.24 -5.69
C PHE A 39 -9.01 -8.86 -5.75
N MET A 40 -7.92 -8.76 -6.51
CA MET A 40 -7.16 -7.51 -6.69
C MET A 40 -7.24 -7.07 -8.15
N VAL A 41 -7.51 -5.78 -8.36
CA VAL A 41 -7.54 -5.17 -9.69
C VAL A 41 -6.65 -3.93 -9.69
N SER A 42 -5.71 -3.86 -10.64
CA SER A 42 -4.82 -2.71 -10.85
C SER A 42 -5.39 -1.78 -11.92
N PHE A 43 -4.85 -0.56 -12.03
CA PHE A 43 -5.15 0.34 -13.14
C PHE A 43 -3.92 1.18 -13.49
N GLY A 44 -3.62 1.29 -14.78
CA GLY A 44 -2.62 2.19 -15.34
C GLY A 44 -3.22 3.08 -16.41
N SER A 45 -2.99 4.40 -16.34
CA SER A 45 -3.48 5.37 -17.32
C SER A 45 -2.85 5.15 -18.71
N GLY A 46 -3.66 5.21 -19.77
CA GLY A 46 -3.24 4.91 -21.15
C GLY A 46 -4.25 4.18 -22.06
N ALA A 47 -4.99 3.14 -21.65
CA ALA A 47 -5.18 2.54 -20.33
C ALA A 47 -5.17 1.01 -20.36
N GLY A 48 -4.84 0.42 -19.21
CA GLY A 48 -4.85 -1.03 -18.99
C GLY A 48 -5.16 -1.36 -17.53
N SER A 49 -5.61 -2.59 -17.30
CA SER A 49 -5.98 -3.10 -15.98
C SER A 49 -5.71 -4.60 -15.92
N ASP A 50 -5.13 -5.04 -14.81
CA ASP A 50 -4.85 -6.44 -14.55
C ASP A 50 -5.67 -6.91 -13.35
N GLY A 51 -6.36 -8.03 -13.51
CA GLY A 51 -7.18 -8.66 -12.46
C GLY A 51 -6.60 -9.99 -12.01
N PHE A 52 -6.51 -10.19 -10.70
CA PHE A 52 -5.97 -11.41 -10.09
C PHE A 52 -6.90 -11.93 -9.00
N ILE A 53 -7.07 -13.25 -8.95
CA ILE A 53 -7.70 -13.94 -7.82
C ILE A 53 -6.63 -14.76 -7.12
N PHE A 54 -6.47 -14.53 -5.82
CA PHE A 54 -5.59 -15.28 -4.94
C PHE A 54 -6.41 -16.17 -4.01
N GLU A 55 -5.86 -17.32 -3.66
CA GLU A 55 -6.30 -18.17 -2.57
C GLU A 55 -5.17 -18.28 -1.56
N VAL A 56 -5.46 -17.90 -0.32
CA VAL A 56 -4.48 -17.88 0.75
C VAL A 56 -4.24 -19.32 1.23
N THR A 57 -2.99 -19.75 1.23
CA THR A 57 -2.60 -21.11 1.65
C THR A 57 -2.21 -21.14 3.12
N ASP A 58 -2.18 -22.34 3.73
CA ASP A 58 -1.75 -22.55 5.12
C ASP A 58 -0.36 -21.96 5.44
N LYS A 59 0.54 -21.90 4.44
CA LYS A 59 1.87 -21.32 4.58
C LYS A 59 1.87 -19.85 5.02
N ILE A 60 0.75 -19.14 4.90
CA ILE A 60 0.65 -17.75 5.37
C ILE A 60 1.02 -17.65 6.85
N LYS A 61 0.64 -18.64 7.66
CA LYS A 61 0.94 -18.69 9.11
C LYS A 61 2.43 -18.77 9.41
N ASP A 62 3.22 -19.32 8.50
CA ASP A 62 4.68 -19.45 8.68
C ASP A 62 5.42 -18.15 8.31
N VAL A 63 4.83 -17.29 7.47
CA VAL A 63 5.53 -16.15 6.85
C VAL A 63 4.99 -14.78 7.24
N GLN A 64 3.72 -14.69 7.67
CA GLN A 64 3.00 -13.43 7.90
C GLN A 64 3.68 -12.51 8.91
N ASP A 65 4.32 -13.08 9.95
CA ASP A 65 5.00 -12.31 10.99
C ASP A 65 6.54 -12.31 10.85
N ARG A 66 7.09 -12.70 9.68
CA ARG A 66 8.55 -12.68 9.43
C ARG A 66 9.08 -11.30 9.02
N ALA A 67 8.20 -10.33 8.79
CA ALA A 67 8.51 -8.95 8.44
C ALA A 67 7.59 -7.99 9.20
N VAL A 68 7.93 -6.69 9.20
CA VAL A 68 7.08 -5.65 9.77
C VAL A 68 5.80 -5.54 8.92
N LYS A 69 4.63 -5.49 9.58
CA LYS A 69 3.34 -5.34 8.90
C LYS A 69 3.22 -3.96 8.27
N LEU A 70 2.52 -3.88 7.14
CA LEU A 70 2.34 -2.64 6.41
C LEU A 70 1.69 -1.56 7.29
N ARG A 71 0.70 -1.93 8.11
CA ARG A 71 0.03 -0.98 8.99
C ARG A 71 1.00 -0.39 10.02
N ASP A 72 1.90 -1.21 10.58
CA ASP A 72 2.92 -0.74 11.50
C ASP A 72 3.93 0.19 10.83
N MET A 73 4.32 -0.12 9.59
CA MET A 73 5.18 0.77 8.78
C MET A 73 4.50 2.11 8.48
N LEU A 74 3.19 2.07 8.20
CA LEU A 74 2.42 3.26 7.86
C LEU A 74 2.04 4.09 9.06
N ASP A 75 1.91 3.53 10.26
CA ASP A 75 1.41 4.25 11.43
C ASP A 75 2.51 4.76 12.36
N ASN A 76 3.67 4.10 12.37
CA ASN A 76 4.77 4.43 13.27
C ASN A 76 5.89 5.22 12.58
N ASN A 77 6.71 5.90 13.37
CA ASN A 77 7.93 6.59 12.92
C ASN A 77 7.73 7.63 11.80
N LYS A 78 6.54 8.24 11.71
CA LYS A 78 6.25 9.33 10.77
C LYS A 78 7.06 10.57 11.16
N ILE A 79 7.65 11.21 10.16
CA ILE A 79 8.20 12.56 10.28
C ILE A 79 7.23 13.48 9.53
N TYR A 80 6.50 14.30 10.27
CA TYR A 80 5.63 15.31 9.71
C TYR A 80 6.47 16.48 9.21
N LEU A 81 6.13 16.96 8.01
CA LEU A 81 6.81 18.07 7.36
C LEU A 81 5.82 19.21 7.14
N ASP A 82 6.31 20.44 7.23
CA ASP A 82 5.60 21.56 6.63
C ASP A 82 5.74 21.54 5.08
N TYR A 83 5.00 22.43 4.41
CA TYR A 83 5.04 22.47 2.95
C TYR A 83 6.40 22.93 2.40
N GLY A 84 7.11 23.81 3.11
CA GLY A 84 8.43 24.30 2.71
C GLY A 84 9.48 23.19 2.78
N GLU A 85 9.48 22.41 3.87
CA GLU A 85 10.32 21.21 4.03
C GLU A 85 10.02 20.16 2.95
N TYR A 86 8.73 19.89 2.71
CA TYR A 86 8.30 19.01 1.61
C TYR A 86 8.80 19.50 0.25
N ALA A 87 8.58 20.79 -0.07
CA ALA A 87 8.96 21.36 -1.35
C ALA A 87 10.48 21.34 -1.54
N LYS A 88 11.25 21.57 -0.47
CA LYS A 88 12.70 21.42 -0.45
C LYS A 88 13.12 19.97 -0.74
N PHE A 89 12.59 18.98 0.01
CA PHE A 89 12.94 17.56 -0.16
C PHE A 89 12.52 16.99 -1.53
N ARG A 90 11.48 17.54 -2.14
CA ARG A 90 11.00 17.16 -3.47
C ARG A 90 11.59 18.01 -4.59
N GLU A 91 12.56 18.87 -4.28
CA GLU A 91 13.26 19.73 -5.25
C GLU A 91 12.29 20.59 -6.09
N LYS A 92 11.23 21.07 -5.46
CA LYS A 92 10.19 21.91 -6.09
C LYS A 92 10.49 23.41 -6.04
N ILE A 93 11.53 23.82 -5.31
CA ILE A 93 11.90 25.23 -5.16
C ILE A 93 12.82 25.61 -6.31
N ILE A 94 12.31 26.40 -7.24
CA ILE A 94 13.11 26.98 -8.33
C ILE A 94 13.67 28.30 -7.80
N LEU A 95 14.99 28.37 -7.63
CA LEU A 95 15.68 29.61 -7.30
C LEU A 95 15.99 30.35 -8.59
N ASN A 96 15.66 31.64 -8.65
CA ASN A 96 16.19 32.50 -9.70
C ASN A 96 17.68 32.76 -9.42
N GLU A 97 18.46 32.97 -10.48
CA GLU A 97 19.80 33.54 -10.38
C GLU A 97 19.76 34.97 -9.80
#